data_AF-A0A0A3IIR6-F1
#
_entry.id   AF-A0A0A3IIR6-F1
#
_cell.length_a   1.000
_cell.length_b   1.000
_cell.length_c   1.000
_cell.angle_alpha   90.00
_cell.angle_beta   90.00
_cell.angle_gamma   90.00
#
_symmetry.space_group_name_H-M   'P 1'
#
loop_
_entity.id
_entity.type
_entity.pdbx_description
1 polymer ?
#
loop_
_entity_poly.entity_id
_entity_poly.type
_entity_poly.pdbx_seq_one_letter_code
_entity_poly.pdbx_strand_id
1 'polypeptide(L)' 'MYFNMSIPGFEGVEIHKLEKVGDRIALYVMMPRKEHKCPVCGNLTSKVHDY' A
#
# COMPACT_ATOMS: atom_id res chain seq x y z
N MET A 1 2.27 -15.33 -23.63
CA MET A 1 1.55 -15.81 -22.43
C MET A 1 1.62 -14.69 -21.40
N TYR A 2 0.48 -14.08 -21.05
CA TYR A 2 0.42 -13.09 -19.99
C TYR A 2 0.11 -13.81 -18.69
N PHE A 3 1.02 -13.74 -17.72
CA PHE A 3 0.83 -14.35 -16.42
C PHE A 3 0.34 -13.28 -15.44
N ASN A 4 -0.92 -13.36 -15.06
CA ASN A 4 -1.46 -12.55 -13.98
C ASN A 4 -1.18 -13.29 -12.68
N MET A 5 -0.44 -12.66 -11.76
CA MET A 5 -0.16 -13.22 -10.44
C MET A 5 -0.90 -12.41 -9.37
N SER A 6 -1.61 -13.12 -8.48
CA SER A 6 -2.14 -12.53 -7.25
C SER A 6 -1.10 -12.68 -6.15
N ILE A 7 -0.62 -11.56 -5.62
CA ILE A 7 0.31 -11.55 -4.49
C ILE A 7 -0.53 -11.39 -3.21
N PRO A 8 -0.63 -12.41 -2.34
CA PRO A 8 -1.40 -12.30 -1.11
C PRO A 8 -0.82 -11.18 -0.22
N GLY A 9 -1.70 -10.38 0.39
CA GLY A 9 -1.32 -9.23 1.21
C GLY A 9 -1.02 -7.94 0.42
N PHE A 10 -1.02 -7.99 -0.91
CA PHE A 10 -0.92 -6.80 -1.79
C PHE A 10 -2.28 -6.42 -2.39
N GLU A 11 -3.37 -6.99 -1.87
CA GLU A 11 -4.72 -6.63 -2.29
C GLU A 11 -5.04 -5.20 -1.85
N GLY A 12 -5.44 -4.36 -2.81
CA GLY A 12 -5.78 -2.95 -2.54
C GLY A 12 -4.59 -1.99 -2.45
N VAL A 13 -3.39 -2.42 -2.85
CA VAL A 13 -2.24 -1.52 -3.06
C VAL A 13 -2.28 -0.91 -4.46
N GLU A 14 -1.84 0.34 -4.58
CA GLU A 14 -1.70 1.03 -5.86
C GLU A 14 -0.22 1.06 -6.27
N ILE A 15 0.07 0.70 -7.52
CA ILE A 15 1.44 0.72 -8.05
C ILE A 15 1.71 2.12 -8.61
N HIS A 16 2.72 2.81 -8.08
CA HIS A 16 3.08 4.17 -8.53
C HIS A 16 4.34 4.20 -9.39
N LYS A 17 5.24 3.22 -9.23
CA LYS A 17 6.47 3.14 -10.02
C LYS A 17 6.91 1.69 -10.17
N LEU A 18 7.40 1.38 -11.36
CA LEU A 18 8.08 0.13 -11.70
C LEU A 18 9.47 0.50 -12.22
N GLU A 19 10.51 -0.14 -11.68
CA GLU A 19 11.88 0.13 -12.06
C GLU A 19 12.66 -1.17 -12.19
N LYS A 20 13.47 -1.30 -13.25
CA LYS A 20 14.40 -2.43 -13.39
C LYS A 20 15.70 -2.08 -12.66
N VAL A 21 16.06 -2.89 -11.67
CA VAL A 21 17.27 -2.73 -10.87
C VAL A 21 18.10 -4.01 -11.02
N GLY A 22 19.08 -3.96 -11.93
CA GLY A 22 19.86 -5.13 -12.34
C GLY A 22 18.96 -6.23 -12.92
N ASP A 23 19.01 -7.40 -12.29
CA ASP A 23 18.20 -8.58 -12.68
C ASP A 23 16.84 -8.64 -11.97
N ARG A 24 16.41 -7.57 -11.28
CA ARG A 24 15.15 -7.51 -10.53
C ARG A 24 14.25 -6.37 -11.00
N ILE A 25 12.97 -6.49 -10.70
CA ILE A 25 11.99 -5.42 -10.87
C ILE A 25 11.61 -4.93 -9.47
N ALA A 26 11.83 -3.65 -9.20
CA ALA A 26 11.37 -2.96 -8.00
C ALA A 26 9.96 -2.40 -8.26
N LEU A 27 8.99 -2.88 -7.49
CA LEU A 27 7.63 -2.33 -7.45
C LEU A 27 7.52 -1.37 -6.27
N TYR A 28 7.23 -0.10 -6.57
CA TYR A 28 6.91 0.90 -5.56
C TYR A 28 5.40 1.02 -5.46
N VAL A 29 4.86 0.68 -4.31
CA VAL A 29 3.41 0.63 -4.05
C VAL A 29 3.05 1.55 -2.89
N MET A 30 1.82 2.05 -2.91
CA MET A 30 1.21 2.78 -1.79
C MET A 30 -0.10 2.10 -1.41
N MET A 31 -0.42 2.12 -0.12
CA MET A 31 -1.76 1.81 0.35
C MET A 31 -2.53 3.12 0.54
N PRO A 32 -3.66 3.31 -0.14
CA PRO A 32 -4.47 4.50 0.06
C PRO A 32 -4.92 4.56 1.52
N ARG A 33 -4.63 5.68 2.19
CA ARG A 33 -5.04 5.90 3.57
C ARG A 33 -6.54 6.10 3.63
N LYS A 34 -7.25 5.10 4.14
CA LYS A 34 -8.66 5.22 4.46
C LYS A 34 -8.82 5.98 5.77
N GLU A 35 -9.86 6.80 5.84
CA GLU A 35 -10.29 7.38 7.10
C GLU A 35 -10.62 6.25 8.07
N HIS A 36 -10.10 6.36 9.29
CA HIS A 36 -10.33 5.42 10.36
C HIS A 36 -10.66 6.20 11.63
N LYS A 37 -11.32 5.55 12.59
CA LYS A 37 -11.48 6.11 13.92
C LYS A 37 -10.21 5.87 14.70
N CYS A 38 -9.63 6.93 15.26
CA CYS A 38 -8.49 6.80 16.15
C CYS A 38 -8.87 5.95 17.38
N PRO A 39 -8.14 4.89 17.72
CA PRO A 39 -8.46 4.07 18.89
C PRO A 39 -8.29 4.80 20.22
N VAL A 40 -7.50 5.89 20.24
CA VAL A 40 -7.23 6.67 21.46
C VAL A 40 -8.28 7.75 21.70
N CYS A 41 -8.62 8.55 20.68
CA CYS A 41 -9.50 9.71 20.83
C CYS A 41 -10.86 9.57 20.15
N GLY A 42 -11.10 8.50 19.39
CA GLY A 42 -12.39 8.23 18.73
C GLY A 42 -12.70 9.11 17.51
N ASN A 43 -11.88 10.12 17.21
CA ASN A 43 -12.08 11.02 16.07
C ASN A 43 -11.80 10.31 14.75
N LEU A 44 -12.54 10.71 13.70
CA LEU A 44 -12.27 10.30 12.33
C LEU A 44 -10.98 10.99 11.86
N THR A 45 -10.01 10.19 11.42
CA THR A 45 -8.70 10.68 10.99
C THR A 45 -8.17 9.81 9.87
N SER A 46 -7.42 10.41 8.95
CA SER A 46 -6.59 9.71 7.97
C SER A 46 -5.13 9.59 8.43
N LYS A 47 -4.81 10.14 9.60
CA LYS A 47 -3.48 10.11 10.23
C LYS A 47 -3.45 9.08 11.35
N VAL A 48 -2.42 8.24 11.35
CA VAL A 48 -2.05 7.41 12.50
C VAL A 48 -1.43 8.33 13.56
N HIS A 49 -1.87 8.20 14.81
CA HIS A 49 -1.19 8.84 15.94
C HIS A 49 -0.07 7.88 16.39
N ASP A 50 1.16 8.13 15.98
CA ASP A 50 2.36 7.37 16.39
C ASP A 50 2.90 7.77 17.78
N TYR A 51 2.04 8.25 18.69
CA TYR A 51 2.43 8.73 20.03
C TYR A 51 2.02 7.76 21.14
#